data_AF-A0A2T1EMC7-F1
#
_entry.id   AF-A0A2T1EMC7-F1
#
_cell.length_a   1.000
_cell.length_b   1.000
_cell.length_c   1.000
_cell.angle_alpha   90.00
_cell.angle_beta   90.00
_cell.angle_gamma   90.00
#
_symmetry.space_group_name_H-M   'P 1'
#
loop_
_entity.id
_entity.type
_entity.pdbx_description
1 polymer ?
#
loop_
_entity_poly.entity_id
_entity_poly.type
_entity_poly.pdbx_seq_one_letter_code
_entity_poly.pdbx_strand_id
1 'polypeptide(L)' 'MSSLEKRLEAFRQLPLRAQLSLINSTASNEVLSQNQEYLQSLNRIHQECLLSATPEQKTAYDRFIKNAPN' A
#
# COMPACT_ATOMS: atom_id res chain seq x y z
N MET A 1 1.08 -14.83 16.04
CA MET A 1 1.04 -14.00 14.82
C MET A 1 1.43 -14.84 13.63
N SER A 2 0.51 -14.95 12.67
CA SER A 2 0.69 -15.65 11.40
C SER A 2 1.67 -14.90 10.49
N SER A 3 2.25 -15.60 9.51
CA SER A 3 3.18 -15.02 8.52
C SER A 3 2.56 -13.85 7.75
N LEU A 4 1.24 -13.91 7.51
CA LEU A 4 0.46 -12.86 6.86
C LEU A 4 0.38 -11.59 7.73
N GLU A 5 0.03 -11.73 9.02
CA GLU A 5 -0.10 -10.60 9.95
C GLU A 5 1.22 -9.83 10.07
N LYS A 6 2.35 -10.52 10.19
CA LYS A 6 3.68 -9.88 10.22
C LYS A 6 3.98 -9.07 8.96
N ARG A 7 3.57 -9.56 7.79
CA ARG A 7 3.74 -8.84 6.52
C ARG A 7 2.86 -7.59 6.45
N LEU A 8 1.62 -7.68 6.94
CA LEU A 8 0.70 -6.55 7.01
C LEU A 8 1.17 -5.47 8.00
N GLU A 9 1.74 -5.87 9.14
CA GLU A 9 2.36 -4.93 10.08
C GLU A 9 3.58 -4.24 9.48
N ALA A 10 4.47 -5.00 8.82
CA ALA A 10 5.62 -4.42 8.12
C ALA A 10 5.16 -3.45 7.02
N PHE A 11 4.10 -3.79 6.29
CA PHE A 11 3.51 -2.93 5.26
C PHE A 11 2.99 -1.61 5.84
N ARG A 12 2.32 -1.64 7.00
CA ARG A 12 1.80 -0.44 7.68
C ARG A 12 2.89 0.57 8.03
N GLN A 13 4.11 0.11 8.30
CA GLN A 13 5.26 0.97 8.63
C GLN A 13 5.92 1.62 7.40
N LEU A 14 5.56 1.19 6.18
CA LEU A 14 6.14 1.75 4.96
C LEU A 14 5.60 3.16 4.66
N PRO A 15 6.41 4.02 4.00
CA PRO A 15 5.91 5.29 3.46
C PRO A 15 4.76 5.06 2.46
N LEU A 16 3.79 5.97 2.41
CA LEU A 16 2.60 5.86 1.55
C LEU A 16 2.91 5.54 0.08
N ARG A 17 3.98 6.13 -0.48
CA ARG A 17 4.45 5.85 -1.86
C ARG A 17 4.89 4.40 -2.05
N ALA A 18 5.55 3.82 -1.04
CA ALA A 18 6.03 2.45 -1.08
C ALA A 18 4.87 1.48 -0.86
N GLN A 19 3.90 1.85 0.00
CA GLN A 19 2.67 1.08 0.16
C GLN A 19 1.93 0.94 -1.16
N LEU A 20 1.72 2.05 -1.88
CA LEU A 20 1.06 2.04 -3.18
C LEU A 20 1.85 1.25 -4.22
N SER A 21 3.17 1.43 -4.27
CA SER A 21 4.02 0.69 -5.22
C SER A 21 3.89 -0.82 -4.99
N LEU A 22 3.82 -1.25 -3.74
CA LEU A 22 3.61 -2.66 -3.40
C LEU A 22 2.20 -3.13 -3.79
N ILE A 23 1.16 -2.34 -3.53
CA ILE A 23 -0.22 -2.67 -3.96
C ILE A 23 -0.28 -2.86 -5.47
N ASN A 24 0.27 -1.93 -6.24
CA ASN A 24 0.30 -2.01 -7.70
C ASN A 24 1.11 -3.22 -8.16
N SER A 25 2.29 -3.44 -7.59
CA SER A 25 3.12 -4.61 -7.94
C SER A 25 2.41 -5.94 -7.61
N THR A 26 1.65 -5.97 -6.52
CA THR A 26 0.87 -7.16 -6.11
C THR A 26 -0.32 -7.37 -7.05
N ALA A 27 -1.01 -6.29 -7.44
CA ALA A 27 -2.13 -6.33 -8.37
C ALA A 27 -1.72 -6.69 -9.80
N SER A 28 -0.55 -6.22 -10.26
CA SER A 28 -0.02 -6.53 -11.59
C SER A 28 0.66 -7.89 -11.68
N ASN A 29 0.87 -8.59 -10.56
CA ASN A 29 1.48 -9.91 -10.56
C ASN A 29 0.42 -11.01 -10.70
N GLU A 30 0.57 -11.89 -11.70
CA GLU A 30 -0.43 -12.91 -12.05
C GLU A 30 -0.71 -13.93 -10.93
N VAL A 31 0.25 -14.16 -10.03
CA VAL A 31 0.10 -15.12 -8.92
C VAL A 31 -0.42 -14.42 -7.67
N LEU A 32 0.16 -13.27 -7.31
CA LEU A 32 -0.21 -12.56 -6.09
C LEU A 32 -1.58 -11.88 -6.20
N SER A 33 -1.99 -11.46 -7.40
CA SER A 33 -3.31 -10.88 -7.67
C SER A 33 -4.47 -11.86 -7.43
N GLN A 34 -4.22 -13.17 -7.47
CA GLN A 34 -5.22 -14.18 -7.12
C GLN A 34 -5.55 -14.17 -5.62
N ASN A 35 -4.66 -13.65 -4.77
CA ASN A 35 -4.91 -13.51 -3.35
C ASN A 35 -5.68 -12.21 -3.04
N GLN A 36 -6.97 -12.24 -3.33
CA GLN A 36 -7.88 -11.12 -3.14
C GLN A 36 -7.95 -10.66 -1.67
N GLU A 37 -7.92 -11.58 -0.70
CA GLU A 37 -7.94 -11.24 0.73
C GLU A 37 -6.71 -10.44 1.14
N TYR A 38 -5.53 -10.81 0.63
CA TYR A 38 -4.30 -10.09 0.89
C TYR A 38 -4.33 -8.69 0.26
N LEU A 39 -4.77 -8.58 -1.00
CA LEU A 39 -4.90 -7.29 -1.70
C LEU A 39 -5.90 -6.36 -1.02
N GLN A 40 -7.04 -6.88 -0.57
CA GLN A 40 -8.03 -6.13 0.21
C GLN A 40 -7.43 -5.64 1.53
N SER A 41 -6.66 -6.49 2.22
CA SER A 41 -5.98 -6.13 3.47
C SER A 41 -4.94 -5.02 3.25
N LEU A 42 -4.13 -5.09 2.18
CA LEU A 42 -3.17 -4.05 1.81
C LEU A 42 -3.87 -2.72 1.49
N ASN A 43 -4.94 -2.75 0.69
CA ASN A 43 -5.70 -1.55 0.35
C ASN A 43 -6.34 -0.92 1.59
N ARG A 44 -6.92 -1.72 2.48
CA ARG A 44 -7.51 -1.24 3.73
C ARG A 44 -6.48 -0.54 4.60
N ILE A 45 -5.33 -1.17 4.85
CA ILE A 45 -4.26 -0.58 5.65
C ILE A 45 -3.73 0.70 4.99
N HIS A 46 -3.60 0.71 3.66
CA HIS A 46 -3.16 1.90 2.95
C HIS A 46 -4.12 3.07 3.12
N GLN A 47 -5.43 2.84 3.06
CA GLN A 47 -6.45 3.86 3.35
C GLN A 47 -6.37 4.34 4.80
N GLU A 48 -6.19 3.44 5.77
CA GLU A 48 -5.97 3.83 7.17
C GLU A 48 -4.74 4.74 7.32
N CYS A 49 -3.62 4.37 6.70
CA CYS A 49 -2.41 5.17 6.69
C CYS A 49 -2.61 6.53 6.01
N LEU A 50 -3.36 6.58 4.90
CA LEU A 50 -3.69 7.84 4.23
C LEU A 50 -4.54 8.75 5.12
N LEU A 51 -5.54 8.22 5.81
CA LEU A 51 -6.40 9.00 6.69
C LEU A 51 -5.60 9.60 7.86
N SER A 52 -4.70 8.81 8.45
CA SER A 52 -3.84 9.22 9.58
C SER A 52 -2.59 10.00 9.17
N ALA A 53 -2.24 10.05 7.88
CA ALA A 53 -1.03 10.73 7.41
C ALA A 53 -1.07 12.24 7.62
N THR A 54 0.10 12.82 7.89
CA THR A 54 0.25 14.26 8.00
C THR A 54 0.04 14.95 6.65
N PRO A 55 -0.28 16.25 6.62
CA PRO A 55 -0.41 17.01 5.38
C PRO A 55 0.83 16.93 4.47
N GLU A 56 2.03 16.88 5.07
CA GLU A 56 3.29 16.76 4.33
C GLU A 56 3.45 15.39 3.67
N GLN A 57 3.07 14.32 4.38
CA GLN A 57 3.07 12.96 3.85
C GLN A 57 2.04 12.81 2.71
N LYS A 58 0.85 13.38 2.86
CA LYS A 58 -0.16 13.46 1.80
C LYS A 58 0.35 14.23 0.59
N THR A 59 0.96 15.39 0.79
CA THR A 59 1.54 16.19 -0.30
C THR A 59 2.65 15.46 -1.04
N ALA A 60 3.52 14.73 -0.33
CA ALA A 60 4.53 13.88 -0.94
C ALA A 60 3.91 12.71 -1.72
N TYR A 61 2.84 12.12 -1.19
CA TYR A 61 2.08 11.07 -1.85
C TYR A 61 1.35 11.58 -3.11
N ASP A 62 0.60 12.66 -3.05
CA ASP A 62 -0.06 13.30 -4.20
C ASP A 62 0.93 13.66 -5.31
N ARG A 63 2.09 14.21 -4.96
CA ARG A 63 3.16 14.45 -5.93
C ARG A 63 3.65 13.16 -6.57
N PHE A 64 3.79 12.08 -5.81
CA PHE A 64 4.18 10.79 -6.36
C PHE A 64 3.11 10.24 -7.32
N ILE A 65 1.82 10.27 -6.95
CA ILE A 65 0.71 9.87 -7.83
C ILE A 65 0.72 10.65 -9.13
N LYS A 66 0.83 11.98 -9.05
CA LYS A 66 0.78 12.87 -10.21
C LYS A 66 1.95 12.64 -11.19
N ASN A 67 3.06 12.09 -10.72
CA ASN A 67 4.25 11.81 -11.53
C ASN A 67 4.45 10.31 -11.80
N ALA A 68 3.56 9.44 -11.33
CA ALA A 68 3.63 8.02 -11.64
C ALA A 68 3.26 7.83 -13.13
N PRO A 69 4.07 7.13 -13.93
CA PRO A 69 3.70 6.80 -15.30
C PRO A 69 2.43 5.93 -15.28
N ASN A 70 1.43 6.33 -16.08
CA ASN A 70 0.22 5.53 -16.36
C ASN A 70 0.59 4.16 -16.93
#